data_AF-A0A9P5QDQ9-F1
#
_entry.id   AF-A0A9P5QDQ9-F1
#
_cell.length_a   1.000
_cell.length_b   1.000
_cell.length_c   1.000
_cell.angle_alpha   90.00
_cell.angle_beta   90.00
_cell.angle_gamma   90.00
#
_symmetry.space_group_name_H-M   'P 1'
#
loop_
_entity.id
_entity.type
_entity.pdbx_description
1 polymer ?
#
loop_
_entity_poly.entity_id
_entity_poly.type
_entity_poly.pdbx_seq_one_letter_code
_entity_poly.pdbx_strand_id
1 'polypeptide(L)'
;MWCNNCCLCFPVRGGGMWLAGLVVLINAIGGILLFLWGPYFFSSTMAVLFGGFSMAQAATAALAFLGMCNWSYMLTRLFVYIEWLVVFIATARIGVMAYQLESNKEHIAAECWGAVNDKGYSPQGTAAAFYCNTPIDSFVKIFIAGLVVDYIINLYMYFVVWRFYVRMRLYPFHKGFGRTYDQGLYDI
;
A
#
# COMPACT_ATOMS: atom_id res chain seq x y z
N MET A 1 1.29 -31.11 8.78
CA MET A 1 1.26 -30.89 7.32
C MET A 1 0.43 -29.64 7.05
N TRP A 2 1.09 -28.48 6.88
CA TRP A 2 0.40 -27.26 6.47
C TRP A 2 0.23 -27.32 4.95
N CYS A 3 -1.02 -27.24 4.50
CA CYS A 3 -1.42 -27.40 3.11
C CYS A 3 -0.62 -26.45 2.17
N ASN A 4 0.08 -27.06 1.19
CA ASN A 4 1.01 -26.40 0.26
C ASN A 4 0.37 -25.27 -0.58
N ASN A 5 -0.97 -25.19 -0.63
CA ASN A 5 -1.72 -24.14 -1.34
C ASN A 5 -2.77 -23.39 -0.48
N CYS A 6 -2.89 -23.67 0.81
CA CYS A 6 -3.96 -23.05 1.59
C CYS A 6 -3.72 -21.53 1.76
N CYS A 7 -4.75 -20.74 1.45
CA CYS A 7 -4.77 -19.27 1.42
C CYS A 7 -3.89 -18.56 0.36
N LEU A 8 -3.42 -19.27 -0.68
CA LEU A 8 -2.77 -18.64 -1.83
C LEU A 8 -3.80 -18.45 -2.96
N CYS A 9 -4.30 -17.23 -3.15
CA CYS A 9 -5.05 -16.89 -4.36
C CYS A 9 -4.14 -16.78 -5.60
N PHE A 10 -2.84 -16.58 -5.41
CA PHE A 10 -1.88 -16.39 -6.50
C PHE A 10 -0.63 -17.27 -6.34
N PRO A 11 0.08 -17.62 -7.44
CA PRO A 11 1.33 -18.36 -7.35
C PRO A 11 2.38 -17.59 -6.53
N VAL A 12 3.05 -18.25 -5.59
CA VAL A 12 3.90 -17.63 -4.55
C VAL A 12 4.91 -16.60 -5.10
N ARG A 13 5.53 -16.89 -6.25
CA ARG A 13 6.53 -15.99 -6.84
C ARG A 13 5.90 -14.96 -7.77
N GLY A 14 5.31 -15.40 -8.88
CA GLY A 14 4.76 -14.48 -9.89
C GLY A 14 3.61 -13.62 -9.35
N GLY A 15 2.74 -14.23 -8.53
CA GLY A 15 1.67 -13.55 -7.83
C GLY A 15 2.15 -12.57 -6.77
N GLY A 16 3.15 -12.98 -5.98
CA GLY A 16 3.79 -12.10 -5.00
C GLY A 16 4.45 -10.88 -5.66
N MET A 17 5.16 -11.08 -6.77
CA MET A 17 5.76 -9.99 -7.54
C MET A 17 4.71 -9.02 -8.09
N TRP A 18 3.64 -9.53 -8.70
CA TRP A 18 2.57 -8.67 -9.21
C TRP A 18 1.91 -7.86 -8.09
N LEU A 19 1.65 -8.50 -6.95
CA LEU A 19 1.01 -7.85 -5.82
C LEU A 19 1.92 -6.80 -5.17
N ALA A 20 3.22 -7.08 -5.01
CA ALA A 20 4.18 -6.08 -4.55
C ALA A 20 4.27 -4.89 -5.51
N GLY A 21 4.27 -5.14 -6.83
CA GLY A 21 4.23 -4.07 -7.83
C GLY A 21 2.96 -3.22 -7.75
N LEU A 22 1.80 -3.85 -7.53
CA LEU A 22 0.52 -3.15 -7.34
C LEU A 22 0.56 -2.27 -6.09
N VAL A 23 1.05 -2.79 -4.96
CA VAL A 23 1.18 -2.03 -3.71
C VAL A 23 2.12 -0.84 -3.88
N VAL A 24 3.25 -1.01 -4.57
CA VAL A 24 4.17 0.09 -4.91
C VAL A 24 3.42 1.19 -5.66
N LEU A 25 2.66 0.84 -6.70
CA LEU A 25 1.93 1.81 -7.51
C LEU A 25 0.86 2.55 -6.71
N ILE A 26 0.01 1.83 -5.98
CA ILE A 26 -1.07 2.44 -5.19
C ILE A 26 -0.50 3.39 -4.13
N ASN A 27 0.53 2.97 -3.40
CA ASN A 27 1.11 3.78 -2.34
C ASN A 27 1.95 4.95 -2.87
N ALA A 28 2.63 4.79 -4.00
CA ALA A 28 3.35 5.90 -4.65
C ALA A 28 2.37 6.96 -5.17
N ILE A 29 1.30 6.55 -5.86
CA ILE A 29 0.27 7.48 -6.35
C ILE A 29 -0.43 8.15 -5.18
N GLY A 30 -0.84 7.38 -4.16
CA GLY A 30 -1.45 7.93 -2.94
C GLY A 30 -0.54 8.91 -2.20
N GLY A 31 0.76 8.61 -2.10
CA GLY A 31 1.76 9.51 -1.52
C GLY A 31 1.90 10.81 -2.28
N ILE A 32 2.03 10.75 -3.61
CA ILE A 32 2.11 11.93 -4.49
C ILE A 32 0.85 12.79 -4.36
N LEU A 33 -0.34 12.18 -4.38
CA LEU A 33 -1.61 12.90 -4.21
C LEU A 33 -1.68 13.60 -2.85
N LEU A 34 -1.22 12.95 -1.77
CA LEU A 34 -1.17 13.57 -0.44
C LEU A 34 -0.17 14.74 -0.37
N PHE A 35 0.93 14.71 -1.12
CA PHE A 35 1.86 15.85 -1.15
C PHE A 35 1.32 17.04 -1.94
N LEU A 36 0.62 16.82 -3.04
CA LEU A 36 0.05 17.91 -3.85
C LEU A 36 -1.25 18.47 -3.24
N TRP A 37 -2.11 17.58 -2.72
CA TRP A 37 -3.49 17.93 -2.35
C TRP A 37 -3.76 17.78 -0.85
N GLY A 38 -2.86 17.16 -0.09
CA GLY A 38 -3.04 16.98 1.35
C GLY A 38 -3.24 18.28 2.14
N PRO A 39 -2.62 19.42 1.79
CA PRO A 39 -2.87 20.68 2.49
C PRO A 39 -4.32 21.19 2.40
N TYR A 40 -5.12 20.74 1.41
CA TYR A 40 -6.55 21.08 1.31
C TYR A 40 -7.42 20.27 2.29
N PHE A 41 -6.98 19.07 2.67
CA PHE A 41 -7.74 18.15 3.52
C PHE A 41 -7.24 18.15 4.97
N PHE A 42 -5.96 18.45 5.18
CA PHE A 42 -5.28 18.36 6.46
C PHE A 42 -4.38 19.57 6.68
N SER A 43 -4.00 19.81 7.94
CA SER A 43 -2.89 20.72 8.26
C SER A 43 -1.63 20.33 7.47
N SER A 44 -0.88 21.32 6.97
CA SER A 44 0.29 21.12 6.12
C SER A 44 1.30 20.13 6.71
N THR A 45 1.51 20.15 8.03
CA THR A 45 2.41 19.22 8.72
C THR A 45 1.88 17.77 8.73
N MET A 46 0.57 17.59 8.91
CA MET A 46 -0.05 16.26 8.95
C MET A 46 -0.09 15.62 7.55
N ALA A 47 -0.36 16.43 6.52
CA ALA A 47 -0.31 15.99 5.13
C ALA A 47 1.07 15.41 4.77
N VAL A 48 2.16 16.06 5.19
CA VAL A 48 3.53 15.60 4.94
C VAL A 48 3.83 14.28 5.67
N LEU A 49 3.39 14.13 6.93
CA LEU A 49 3.57 12.88 7.68
C LEU A 49 2.85 11.70 7.00
N PHE A 50 1.62 11.94 6.54
CA PHE A 50 0.81 10.96 5.83
C PHE A 50 1.33 10.59 4.45
N GLY A 51 1.81 11.57 3.68
CA GLY A 51 2.48 11.35 2.41
C GLY A 51 3.80 10.59 2.60
N GLY A 52 4.58 10.96 3.60
CA GLY A 52 5.83 10.30 3.96
C GLY A 52 5.63 8.82 4.34
N PHE A 53 4.57 8.51 5.09
CA PHE A 53 4.25 7.13 5.43
C PHE A 53 3.86 6.30 4.20
N SER A 54 3.05 6.85 3.29
CA SER A 54 2.71 6.19 2.02
C SER A 54 3.96 5.89 1.19
N MET A 55 4.92 6.81 1.14
CA MET A 55 6.19 6.59 0.44
C MET A 55 7.06 5.53 1.12
N ALA A 56 7.09 5.48 2.45
CA ALA A 56 7.79 4.42 3.19
C ALA A 56 7.17 3.03 2.91
N GLN A 57 5.85 2.96 2.78
CA GLN A 57 5.14 1.74 2.42
C GLN A 57 5.39 1.33 0.96
N ALA A 58 5.47 2.28 0.04
CA ALA A 58 5.90 2.01 -1.33
C ALA A 58 7.35 1.50 -1.39
N ALA A 59 8.26 2.06 -0.57
CA ALA A 59 9.66 1.63 -0.53
C ALA A 59 9.82 0.20 0.02
N THR A 60 9.06 -0.17 1.06
CA THR A 60 9.06 -1.53 1.61
C THR A 60 8.46 -2.54 0.63
N ALA A 61 7.37 -2.20 -0.06
CA ALA A 61 6.83 -3.02 -1.14
C ALA A 61 7.83 -3.19 -2.30
N ALA A 62 8.61 -2.16 -2.65
CA ALA A 62 9.67 -2.26 -3.66
C ALA A 62 10.81 -3.19 -3.21
N LEU A 63 11.16 -3.19 -1.92
CA LEU A 63 12.11 -4.14 -1.35
C LEU A 63 11.59 -5.58 -1.46
N ALA A 64 10.30 -5.82 -1.19
CA ALA A 64 9.68 -7.13 -1.40
C ALA A 64 9.75 -7.57 -2.86
N PHE A 65 9.41 -6.66 -3.79
CA PHE A 65 9.48 -6.92 -5.22
C PHE A 65 10.89 -7.35 -5.66
N LEU A 66 11.92 -6.56 -5.29
CA LEU A 66 13.32 -6.86 -5.60
C LEU A 66 13.79 -8.16 -4.93
N GLY A 67 13.35 -8.42 -3.69
CA GLY A 67 13.66 -9.66 -2.97
C GLY A 67 13.14 -10.90 -3.69
N MET A 68 11.93 -10.84 -4.22
CA MET A 68 11.32 -11.93 -4.99
C MET A 68 11.90 -12.08 -6.41
N CYS A 69 12.30 -10.98 -7.05
CA CYS A 69 12.99 -11.01 -8.34
C CYS A 69 14.31 -11.79 -8.24
N ASN A 70 15.13 -11.44 -7.24
CA ASN A 70 16.50 -11.93 -7.09
C ASN A 70 16.62 -13.22 -6.26
N TRP A 71 15.52 -13.82 -5.78
CA TRP A 71 15.58 -14.94 -4.82
C TRP A 71 16.45 -14.62 -3.59
N SER A 72 16.41 -13.37 -3.13
CA SER A 72 17.30 -12.91 -2.06
C SER A 72 16.70 -13.21 -0.69
N TYR A 73 17.33 -14.14 0.02
CA TYR A 73 16.97 -14.46 1.41
C TYR A 73 17.13 -13.25 2.34
N MET A 74 18.18 -12.44 2.16
CA MET A 74 18.39 -11.26 3.02
C MET A 74 17.32 -10.18 2.81
N LEU A 75 16.96 -9.87 1.56
CA LEU A 75 15.97 -8.83 1.27
C LEU A 75 14.57 -9.22 1.77
N THR A 76 14.19 -10.48 1.56
CA THR A 76 12.89 -10.99 2.03
C THR A 76 12.82 -11.10 3.55
N ARG A 77 13.93 -11.46 4.22
CA ARG A 77 14.03 -11.40 5.68
C ARG A 77 13.90 -9.97 6.20
N LEU A 78 14.58 -9.01 5.56
CA LEU A 78 14.52 -7.60 5.93
C LEU A 78 13.09 -7.07 5.80
N PHE A 79 12.42 -7.36 4.68
CA PHE A 79 11.03 -7.00 4.46
C PHE A 79 10.12 -7.56 5.57
N VAL A 80 10.17 -8.86 5.85
CA VAL A 80 9.30 -9.49 6.87
C VAL A 80 9.48 -8.85 8.26
N TYR A 81 10.70 -8.42 8.58
CA TYR A 81 10.99 -7.77 9.86
C TYR A 81 10.45 -6.32 9.92
N ILE A 82 10.66 -5.54 8.85
CA ILE A 82 10.23 -4.13 8.78
C ILE A 82 8.71 -4.04 8.64
N GLU A 83 8.13 -4.88 7.78
CA GLU A 83 6.72 -4.80 7.39
C GLU A 83 5.79 -5.01 8.59
N TRP A 84 6.17 -5.85 9.56
CA TRP A 84 5.37 -6.02 10.78
C TRP A 84 5.20 -4.71 11.56
N LEU A 85 6.26 -3.90 11.64
CA LEU A 85 6.24 -2.59 12.29
C LEU A 85 5.45 -1.57 11.46
N VAL A 86 5.63 -1.59 10.13
CA VAL A 86 4.89 -0.73 9.20
C VAL A 86 3.39 -1.00 9.26
N VAL A 87 2.97 -2.26 9.25
CA VAL A 87 1.57 -2.67 9.38
C VAL A 87 0.96 -2.16 10.69
N PHE A 88 1.71 -2.21 11.80
CA PHE A 88 1.23 -1.67 13.08
C PHE A 88 1.00 -0.16 13.01
N ILE A 89 1.96 0.61 12.47
CA ILE A 89 1.80 2.07 12.31
C ILE A 89 0.70 2.40 11.29
N ALA A 90 0.51 1.57 10.26
CA ALA A 90 -0.53 1.77 9.26
C ALA A 90 -1.94 1.76 9.89
N THR A 91 -2.18 0.93 10.91
CA THR A 91 -3.46 0.95 11.65
C THR A 91 -3.71 2.28 12.35
N ALA A 92 -2.69 2.80 13.03
CA ALA A 92 -2.76 4.11 13.68
C ALA A 92 -2.98 5.23 12.66
N ARG A 93 -2.31 5.17 11.51
CA ARG A 93 -2.50 6.13 10.41
C ARG A 93 -3.95 6.19 9.96
N ILE A 94 -4.60 5.04 9.72
CA ILE A 94 -6.00 5.01 9.26
C ILE A 94 -6.92 5.66 10.29
N GLY A 95 -6.71 5.38 11.58
CA GLY A 95 -7.48 6.00 12.66
C GLY A 95 -7.32 7.51 12.74
N VAL A 96 -6.08 8.01 12.69
CA VAL A 96 -5.81 9.46 12.75
C VAL A 96 -6.32 10.18 11.50
N MET A 97 -6.15 9.59 10.31
CA MET A 97 -6.69 10.14 9.08
C MET A 97 -8.21 10.24 9.12
N ALA A 98 -8.90 9.16 9.54
CA ALA A 98 -10.35 9.17 9.65
C ALA A 98 -10.84 10.26 10.61
N TYR A 99 -10.21 10.38 11.78
CA TYR A 99 -10.55 11.41 12.76
C TYR A 99 -10.37 12.84 12.21
N GLN A 100 -9.23 13.13 11.58
CA GLN A 100 -8.97 14.46 11.02
C GLN A 100 -9.89 14.80 9.84
N LEU A 101 -10.26 13.80 9.04
CA LEU A 101 -11.20 14.01 7.93
C LEU A 101 -12.60 14.34 8.45
N GLU A 102 -13.01 13.75 9.58
CA GLU A 102 -14.29 14.06 10.21
C GLU A 102 -14.29 15.41 10.92
N SER A 103 -13.20 15.80 11.59
CA SER A 103 -13.12 17.09 12.28
C SER A 103 -13.07 18.29 11.32
N ASN A 104 -12.54 18.10 10.10
CA ASN A 104 -12.32 19.19 9.13
C ASN A 104 -13.38 19.26 8.01
N LYS A 105 -14.51 18.54 8.13
CA LYS A 105 -15.56 18.52 7.09
C LYS A 105 -16.07 19.91 6.70
N GLU A 106 -16.25 20.79 7.69
CA GLU A 106 -16.75 22.15 7.46
C GLU A 106 -15.73 23.04 6.75
N HIS A 107 -14.43 22.87 7.05
CA HIS A 107 -13.35 23.60 6.38
C HIS A 107 -13.22 23.19 4.91
N ILE A 108 -13.31 21.88 4.63
CA ILE A 108 -13.28 21.34 3.27
C ILE A 108 -14.48 21.86 2.45
N ALA A 109 -15.66 21.91 3.06
CA ALA A 109 -16.84 22.50 2.44
C ALA A 109 -16.61 23.97 2.11
N ALA A 110 -16.07 24.75 3.06
CA ALA A 110 -15.79 26.16 2.87
C ALA A 110 -14.75 26.41 1.75
N GLU A 111 -13.70 25.59 1.65
CA GLU A 111 -12.70 25.74 0.58
C GLU A 111 -13.24 25.40 -0.81
N CYS A 112 -14.14 24.43 -0.95
CA CYS A 112 -14.75 24.11 -2.25
C CYS A 112 -15.65 25.23 -2.79
N TRP A 113 -16.33 25.98 -1.92
CA TRP A 113 -17.15 27.13 -2.33
C TRP A 113 -16.35 28.45 -2.36
N GLY A 114 -15.32 28.59 -1.53
CA GLY A 114 -14.47 29.80 -1.44
C GLY A 114 -13.36 29.87 -2.50
N ALA A 115 -12.78 28.73 -2.90
CA ALA A 115 -11.71 28.69 -3.91
C ALA A 115 -12.19 29.06 -5.33
N VAL A 116 -13.49 28.94 -5.61
CA VAL A 116 -14.11 29.36 -6.87
C VAL A 116 -14.14 30.88 -7.01
N ASN A 117 -14.09 31.63 -5.89
CA ASN A 117 -14.27 33.10 -5.90
C ASN A 117 -12.98 33.90 -5.65
N ASP A 118 -12.04 33.44 -4.83
CA ASP A 118 -10.94 34.32 -4.35
C ASP A 118 -9.55 34.09 -4.99
N LYS A 119 -9.28 32.95 -5.64
CA LYS A 119 -7.91 32.65 -6.15
C LYS A 119 -7.79 32.52 -7.67
N GLY A 120 -8.86 32.70 -8.43
CA GLY A 120 -8.83 32.62 -9.89
C GLY A 120 -8.38 31.25 -10.45
N TYR A 121 -8.35 30.20 -9.61
CA TYR A 121 -8.11 28.84 -10.06
C TYR A 121 -9.36 28.36 -10.78
N SER A 122 -9.29 28.24 -12.11
CA SER A 122 -10.36 27.58 -12.85
C SER A 122 -10.43 26.11 -12.40
N PRO A 123 -11.62 25.55 -12.15
CA PRO A 123 -11.78 24.13 -11.79
C PRO A 123 -11.56 23.21 -13.02
N GLN A 124 -10.74 23.63 -13.97
CA GLN A 124 -10.47 22.93 -15.22
C GLN A 124 -9.10 22.25 -15.11
N GLY A 125 -9.03 21.24 -14.25
CA GLY A 125 -7.78 20.53 -13.95
C GLY A 125 -7.97 19.31 -13.04
N THR A 126 -8.92 18.45 -13.41
CA THR A 126 -8.92 16.98 -13.22
C THR A 126 -8.91 16.30 -11.84
N ALA A 127 -8.76 16.98 -10.69
CA ALA A 127 -9.07 16.35 -9.38
C ALA A 127 -9.87 17.24 -8.41
N ALA A 128 -9.64 18.56 -8.38
CA ALA A 128 -10.39 19.50 -7.53
C ALA A 128 -11.89 19.47 -7.82
N ALA A 129 -12.24 19.44 -9.12
CA ALA A 129 -13.62 19.39 -9.58
C ALA A 129 -14.33 18.09 -9.18
N PHE A 130 -13.60 16.98 -9.04
CA PHE A 130 -14.17 15.72 -8.58
C PHE A 130 -14.58 15.79 -7.10
N TYR A 131 -13.73 16.38 -6.25
CA TYR A 131 -14.01 16.52 -4.83
C TYR A 131 -15.12 17.53 -4.54
N CYS A 132 -15.16 18.66 -5.26
CA CYS A 132 -16.18 19.68 -5.03
C CYS A 132 -17.57 19.33 -5.62
N ASN A 133 -17.65 18.44 -6.60
CA ASN A 133 -18.93 17.95 -7.15
C ASN A 133 -19.49 16.74 -6.38
N THR A 134 -18.71 16.11 -5.50
CA THR A 134 -19.13 14.93 -4.72
C THR A 134 -19.56 15.36 -3.32
N PRO A 135 -20.68 14.87 -2.77
CA PRO A 135 -21.06 15.16 -1.40
C PRO A 135 -19.98 14.68 -0.43
N ILE A 136 -19.55 15.58 0.47
CA ILE A 136 -18.39 15.40 1.36
C ILE A 136 -18.52 14.14 2.22
N ASP A 137 -19.71 13.83 2.72
CA ASP A 137 -19.93 12.63 3.52
C ASP A 137 -19.71 11.33 2.74
N SER A 138 -20.07 11.30 1.46
CA SER A 138 -19.80 10.14 0.59
C SER A 138 -18.31 10.06 0.27
N PHE A 139 -17.66 11.20 0.03
CA PHE A 139 -16.23 11.25 -0.23
C PHE A 139 -15.40 10.71 0.95
N VAL A 140 -15.68 11.17 2.17
CA VAL A 140 -15.00 10.71 3.40
C VAL A 140 -15.13 9.19 3.56
N LYS A 141 -16.32 8.64 3.35
CA LYS A 141 -16.55 7.19 3.45
C LYS A 141 -15.77 6.39 2.40
N ILE A 142 -15.76 6.84 1.15
CA ILE A 142 -15.03 6.19 0.06
C ILE A 142 -13.52 6.24 0.33
N PHE A 143 -13.01 7.38 0.81
CA PHE A 143 -11.60 7.53 1.14
C PHE A 143 -11.16 6.58 2.25
N ILE A 144 -11.94 6.50 3.34
CA ILE A 144 -11.67 5.57 4.45
C ILE A 144 -11.76 4.11 3.96
N ALA A 145 -12.78 3.76 3.16
CA ALA A 145 -12.91 2.42 2.60
C ALA A 145 -11.69 2.05 1.72
N GLY A 146 -11.21 3.00 0.90
CA GLY A 146 -9.99 2.82 0.11
C GLY A 146 -8.75 2.54 0.95
N LEU A 147 -8.57 3.26 2.06
CA LEU A 147 -7.46 3.02 3.00
C LEU A 147 -7.54 1.63 3.65
N VAL A 148 -8.74 1.18 4.00
CA VAL A 148 -8.94 -0.18 4.59
C VAL A 148 -8.63 -1.26 3.56
N VAL A 149 -9.06 -1.09 2.31
CA VAL A 149 -8.75 -2.03 1.23
C VAL A 149 -7.25 -2.10 0.98
N ASP A 150 -6.57 -0.95 0.90
CA ASP A 150 -5.10 -0.90 0.77
C ASP A 150 -4.41 -1.61 1.94
N TYR A 151 -4.88 -1.40 3.17
CA TYR A 151 -4.35 -2.11 4.35
C TYR A 151 -4.50 -3.63 4.25
N ILE A 152 -5.65 -4.13 3.79
CA ILE A 152 -5.87 -5.57 3.59
C ILE A 152 -4.94 -6.12 2.50
N ILE A 153 -4.76 -5.38 1.40
CA ILE A 153 -3.83 -5.78 0.32
C ILE A 153 -2.40 -5.85 0.86
N ASN A 154 -1.97 -4.90 1.69
CA ASN A 154 -0.67 -4.90 2.34
C ASN A 154 -0.48 -6.09 3.30
N LEU A 155 -1.49 -6.40 4.12
CA LEU A 155 -1.47 -7.60 4.98
C LEU A 155 -1.33 -8.88 4.16
N TYR A 156 -2.03 -8.96 3.03
CA TYR A 156 -1.94 -10.11 2.14
C TYR A 156 -0.57 -10.18 1.44
N MET A 157 0.02 -9.04 1.06
CA MET A 157 1.41 -8.96 0.58
C MET A 157 2.38 -9.54 1.61
N TYR A 158 2.27 -9.08 2.86
CA TYR A 158 3.09 -9.56 3.96
C TYR A 158 2.99 -11.09 4.10
N PHE A 159 1.78 -11.64 4.09
CA PHE A 159 1.56 -13.08 4.18
C PHE A 159 2.24 -13.85 3.04
N VAL A 160 2.12 -13.38 1.79
CA VAL A 160 2.72 -14.04 0.62
C VAL A 160 4.25 -14.02 0.69
N VAL A 161 4.84 -12.86 1.03
CA VAL A 161 6.31 -12.72 1.12
C VAL A 161 6.87 -13.47 2.33
N TRP A 162 6.17 -13.48 3.47
CA TRP A 162 6.53 -14.29 4.62
C TRP A 162 6.56 -15.78 4.27
N ARG A 163 5.55 -16.26 3.52
CA ARG A 163 5.53 -17.65 3.04
C ARG A 163 6.71 -17.95 2.09
N PHE A 164 7.04 -17.01 1.20
CA PHE A 164 8.21 -17.13 0.33
C PHE A 164 9.52 -17.19 1.13
N TYR A 165 9.64 -16.36 2.18
CA TYR A 165 10.76 -16.39 3.11
C TYR A 165 10.89 -17.74 3.84
N VAL A 166 9.79 -18.30 4.36
CA VAL A 166 9.77 -19.63 5.02
C VAL A 166 10.20 -20.73 4.05
N ARG A 167 9.73 -20.67 2.79
CA ARG A 167 10.13 -21.64 1.75
C ARG A 167 11.64 -21.58 1.47
N MET A 168 12.22 -20.40 1.38
CA MET A 168 13.67 -20.25 1.18
C MET A 168 14.49 -20.73 2.39
N ARG A 169 13.95 -20.58 3.61
CA ARG A 169 14.59 -21.10 4.83
C ARG A 169 14.60 -22.62 4.89
N LEU A 170 13.51 -23.27 4.48
CA LEU A 170 13.37 -24.73 4.49
C LEU A 170 14.14 -25.40 3.34
N TYR A 171 14.25 -24.74 2.18
CA TYR A 171 14.90 -25.29 0.99
C TYR A 171 16.03 -24.37 0.47
N PRO A 172 17.14 -24.24 1.19
CA PRO A 172 18.22 -23.29 0.87
C PRO A 172 18.95 -23.58 -0.45
N PHE A 173 18.79 -24.77 -1.03
CA PHE A 173 19.51 -25.21 -2.24
C PHE A 173 18.74 -25.07 -3.56
N HIS A 174 17.55 -24.45 -3.56
CA HIS A 174 16.86 -24.11 -4.82
C HIS A 174 17.48 -22.83 -5.44
N LYS A 175 18.73 -22.91 -5.91
CA LYS A 175 19.31 -21.85 -6.77
C LYS A 175 18.55 -21.83 -8.09
N GLY A 176 17.99 -20.67 -8.44
CA GLY A 176 17.17 -20.48 -9.63
C GLY A 176 17.92 -20.66 -10.96
N PHE A 177 17.11 -21.04 -11.96
CA PHE A 177 17.34 -21.03 -13.40
C PHE A 177 18.46 -21.96 -13.94
N GLY A 178 18.06 -23.14 -14.43
CA GLY A 178 18.87 -23.91 -15.37
C GLY A 178 19.18 -25.37 -15.05
N ARG A 179 18.53 -26.02 -14.08
CA ARG A 179 18.55 -27.49 -13.98
C ARG A 179 17.16 -28.06 -13.73
N THR A 180 16.61 -28.55 -14.84
CA THR A 180 15.76 -29.75 -14.97
C THR A 180 14.65 -29.96 -13.94
N TYR A 181 13.43 -29.93 -14.46
CA TYR A 181 12.26 -30.67 -13.99
C TYR A 181 12.50 -32.19 -14.01
N ASP A 182 13.57 -32.66 -13.38
CA ASP A 182 13.83 -34.08 -13.15
C ASP A 182 14.44 -34.20 -11.76
N GLN A 183 13.57 -34.18 -10.76
CA GLN A 183 13.72 -34.99 -9.56
C GLN A 183 12.39 -34.93 -8.84
N GLY A 184 11.58 -35.96 -9.10
CA GLY A 184 10.39 -36.25 -8.32
C GLY A 184 10.75 -36.36 -6.85
N LEU A 185 9.92 -35.75 -6.01
CA LEU A 185 9.67 -36.19 -4.65
C LEU A 185 8.39 -35.49 -4.16
N TYR A 186 7.27 -35.86 -4.79
CA TYR A 186 6.00 -35.89 -4.08
C TYR A 186 5.91 -37.27 -3.43
N ASP A 187 6.73 -37.48 -2.43
CA ASP A 187 6.43 -38.39 -1.33
C ASP A 187 6.74 -37.62 -0.05
N ILE A 188 5.80 -37.76 0.89
CA ILE A 188 5.64 -37.08 2.18
C ILE A 188 4.81 -35.78 2.16
#